data_AF-A0A2N5FG73-F1
#
_entry.id   AF-A0A2N5FG73-F1
#
_cell.length_a   1.000
_cell.length_b   1.000
_cell.length_c   1.000
_cell.angle_alpha   90.00
_cell.angle_beta   90.00
_cell.angle_gamma   90.00
#
_symmetry.space_group_name_H-M   'P 1'
#
loop_
_entity.id
_entity.type
_entity.pdbx_description
1 polymer ?
#
loop_
_entity_poly.entity_id
_entity_poly.type
_entity_poly.pdbx_seq_one_letter_code
_entity_poly.pdbx_strand_id
1 'polypeptide(L)' 'MVGKAYQIGGEAMNCMVVYKNEDYTLFHKYDSGYCEIMKTNGYSRVILVHESELKYISASLI' A
#
# COMPACT_ATOMS: atom_id res chain seq x y z
N MET A 1 -3.76 16.70 10.78
CA MET A 1 -4.28 16.21 9.48
C MET A 1 -4.32 14.70 9.58
N VAL A 2 -5.51 14.12 9.71
CA VAL A 2 -5.69 12.67 9.90
C VAL A 2 -5.82 12.07 8.51
N GLY A 3 -4.78 11.36 8.06
CA GLY A 3 -4.87 10.61 6.82
C GLY A 3 -5.95 9.54 6.96
N LYS A 4 -6.76 9.33 5.93
CA LYS A 4 -7.82 8.31 5.94
C LYS A 4 -7.22 6.98 5.49
N ALA A 5 -7.22 5.98 6.37
CA ALA A 5 -7.04 4.60 5.95
C ALA A 5 -8.17 4.24 4.98
N TYR A 6 -7.85 3.63 3.84
CA TYR A 6 -8.84 3.17 2.87
C TYR A 6 -9.61 2.01 3.51
N GLN A 7 -10.75 2.31 4.11
CA GLN A 7 -11.68 1.31 4.63
C GLN A 7 -12.94 1.36 3.76
N ILE A 8 -12.93 0.61 2.66
CA ILE A 8 -14.14 0.40 1.85
C ILE A 8 -14.81 -0.86 2.38
N GLY A 9 -15.86 -0.68 3.21
CA GLY A 9 -16.84 -1.72 3.51
C GLY A 9 -16.33 -2.96 4.23
N GLY A 10 -15.76 -2.84 5.45
CA GLY A 10 -15.59 -3.98 6.36
C GLY A 10 -14.60 -5.08 5.94
N GLU A 11 -14.12 -5.08 4.70
CA GLU A 11 -13.08 -5.95 4.17
C GLU A 11 -11.90 -5.06 3.77
N ALA A 12 -10.74 -5.25 4.42
CA ALA A 12 -9.53 -4.54 4.03
C ALA A 12 -9.14 -4.99 2.62
N MET A 13 -9.46 -4.19 1.59
CA MET A 13 -8.85 -4.34 0.27
C MET A 13 -7.36 -4.04 0.41
N ASN A 14 -6.58 -5.07 0.73
CA ASN A 14 -5.13 -5.01 0.76
C ASN A 14 -4.65 -4.76 -0.68
N CYS A 15 -4.43 -3.50 -1.03
CA CYS A 15 -3.91 -3.13 -2.33
C CYS A 15 -2.44 -3.57 -2.39
N MET A 16 -2.13 -4.55 -3.24
CA MET A 16 -0.76 -5.02 -3.43
C MET A 16 0.00 -4.09 -4.37
N VAL A 17 1.20 -3.71 -3.95
CA VAL A 17 2.10 -2.82 -4.68
C VAL A 17 3.50 -3.41 -4.74
N VAL A 18 4.22 -3.15 -5.83
CA VAL A 18 5.63 -3.50 -5.97
C VAL A 18 6.49 -2.28 -5.68
N TYR A 19 7.44 -2.42 -4.77
CA TYR A 19 8.48 -1.43 -4.46
C TYR A 19 9.85 -2.11 -4.53
N LYS A 20 10.78 -1.54 -5.30
CA LYS A 20 12.14 -2.11 -5.51
C LYS A 20 12.14 -3.61 -5.89
N ASN A 21 11.19 -4.03 -6.74
CA ASN A 21 10.99 -5.41 -7.19
C ASN A 21 10.59 -6.42 -6.10
N GLU A 22 10.08 -5.94 -4.96
CA GLU A 22 9.48 -6.79 -3.92
C GLU A 22 8.02 -6.40 -3.70
N ASP A 23 7.21 -7.37 -3.27
CA ASP A 23 5.77 -7.20 -3.04
C ASP A 23 5.47 -6.67 -1.63
N TYR A 24 4.59 -5.67 -1.58
CA TYR A 24 4.13 -5.04 -0.35
C TYR A 24 2.63 -4.86 -0.37
N THR A 25 2.07 -4.72 0.83
CA THR A 25 0.70 -4.25 1.04
C THR A 25 0.73 -2.76 1.30
N LEU A 26 -0.05 -2.00 0.52
CA LEU A 26 -0.31 -0.59 0.77
C LEU A 26 -1.27 -0.44 1.95
N PHE A 27 -0.81 0.25 3.00
CA PHE A 27 -1.56 0.44 4.24
C PHE A 27 -2.22 1.82 4.31
N HIS A 28 -1.50 2.85 3.85
CA HIS A 28 -1.94 4.23 3.94
C HIS A 28 -1.50 5.07 2.74
N LYS A 29 -2.32 6.03 2.31
CA LYS A 29 -1.89 7.10 1.40
C LYS A 29 -2.16 8.46 2.02
N TYR A 30 -1.16 9.31 1.97
CA TYR A 30 -1.23 10.70 2.40
C TYR A 30 -1.53 11.61 1.20
N ASP A 31 -2.21 12.73 1.47
CA ASP A 31 -2.48 13.76 0.44
C ASP A 31 -1.18 14.39 -0.12
N SER A 32 -0.05 14.20 0.57
CA SER A 32 1.28 14.63 0.12
C SER A 32 1.88 13.76 -1.00
N GLY A 33 1.20 12.69 -1.41
CA GLY A 33 1.72 11.72 -2.38
C GLY A 33 2.61 10.63 -1.76
N TYR A 34 2.79 10.64 -0.44
CA TYR A 34 3.49 9.56 0.27
C TYR A 34 2.54 8.43 0.68
N CYS A 35 3.09 7.24 0.80
CA CYS A 35 2.39 6.00 1.09
C CYS A 35 3.13 5.20 2.17
N GLU A 36 2.37 4.54 3.04
CA GLU A 36 2.91 3.51 3.93
C GLU A 36 2.69 2.14 3.33
N ILE A 37 3.78 1.41 3.15
CA ILE A 37 3.77 0.03 2.65
C ILE A 37 4.36 -0.91 3.69
N MET A 38 3.88 -2.14 3.72
CA MET A 38 4.34 -3.18 4.65
C MET A 38 4.61 -4.48 3.91
N LYS A 39 5.71 -5.16 4.26
CA LYS A 39 6.00 -6.49 3.69
C LYS A 39 4.90 -7.48 4.09
N THR A 40 4.42 -8.24 3.13
CA THR A 40 3.40 -9.27 3.34
C THR A 40 3.96 -10.46 4.12
N ASN A 41 5.26 -10.76 4.00
CA ASN A 41 5.93 -11.88 4.65
C ASN A 41 7.13 -11.41 5.50
N GLY A 42 7.04 -11.51 6.83
CA GLY A 42 8.16 -11.26 7.76
C GLY A 42 7.85 -10.22 8.85
N TYR A 43 8.89 -9.74 9.54
CA TYR A 43 8.78 -8.69 10.56
C TYR A 43 8.13 -7.43 9.97
N SER A 44 6.98 -7.04 10.53
CA SER A 44 6.17 -5.87 10.12
C SER A 44 6.95 -4.57 10.29
N ARG A 45 7.72 -4.18 9.27
CA ARG A 45 8.29 -2.84 9.15
C ARG A 45 7.47 -2.06 8.14
N VAL A 46 6.92 -0.94 8.60
CA VAL A 46 6.28 0.05 7.74
C VAL A 46 7.37 0.87 7.06
N ILE A 47 7.25 1.02 5.75
CA ILE A 47 8.14 1.85 4.93
C ILE A 47 7.31 3.01 4.37
N LEU A 48 7.82 4.23 4.55
CA LEU A 48 7.25 5.43 3.94
C LEU A 48 7.94 5.66 2.59
N VAL A 49 7.14 5.78 1.52
CA VAL A 49 7.61 5.85 0.13
C VAL A 49 6.73 6.79 -0.68
N HIS A 50 7.27 7.45 -1.70
CA HIS A 50 6.45 8.28 -2.59
C HIS A 50 5.68 7.41 -3.58
N GLU A 51 4.43 7.78 -3.90
CA GLU A 51 3.53 7.00 -4.77
C GLU A 51 4.14 6.74 -6.16
N SER A 52 4.94 7.67 -6.69
CA SER A 52 5.61 7.50 -7.99
C SER A 52 6.65 6.37 -8.01
N GLU A 53 7.07 5.87 -6.85
CA GLU A 53 8.00 4.74 -6.73
C GLU A 53 7.28 3.39 -6.69
N LEU A 54 5.95 3.39 -6.62
CA LEU A 54 5.11 2.19 -6.50
C LEU A 54 4.58 1.76 -7.86
N LYS A 55 4.45 0.44 -8.04
CA LYS A 55 3.67 -0.15 -9.13
C LYS A 55 2.48 -0.89 -8.55
N TYR A 56 1.28 -0.47 -8.92
CA TYR A 56 0.05 -1.11 -8.47
C TYR A 56 -0.20 -2.40 -9.24
N ILE A 57 -0.40 -3.50 -8.51
CA ILE A 57 -0.84 -4.76 -9.10
C ILE A 57 -2.36 -4.65 -9.22
N SER A 58 -2.86 -4.31 -10.40
CA SER A 58 -4.28 -4.48 -10.70
C SER A 58 -4.58 -5.97 -10.66
N ALA A 59 -5.43 -6.41 -9.73
CA ALA A 59 -6.07 -7.70 -9.84
C ALA A 59 -6.92 -7.65 -11.12
N SER A 60 -6.44 -8.26 -12.20
CA SER A 60 -7.28 -8.57 -13.34
C SER A 60 -8.39 -9.48 -12.81
N LEU A 61 -9.61 -8.94 -12.70
CA LEU A 61 -10.81 -9.75 -12.55
C LEU A 61 -10.89 -10.68 -13.78
N ILE A 62 -10.67 -11.96 -13.54
CA ILE A 62 -11.01 -13.04 -14.48
C ILE A 62 -12.46 -13.43 -14.22
#